data_AF-A0A832FFZ8-F1
#
_entry.id   AF-A0A832FFZ8-F1
#
_cell.length_a   1.000
_cell.length_b   1.000
_cell.length_c   1.000
_cell.angle_alpha   90.00
_cell.angle_beta   90.00
_cell.angle_gamma   90.00
#
_symmetry.space_group_name_H-M   'P 1'
#
loop_
_entity.id
_entity.type
_entity.pdbx_description
1 polymer ?
#
loop_
_entity_poly.entity_id
_entity_poly.type
_entity_poly.pdbx_seq_one_letter_code
_entity_poly.pdbx_strand_id
1 'polypeptide(L)'
;MLDKLNVFTNLVANPVTRKALKSVSSYCEVCGKNRLEVALELFVGARTEACWRCRFAERILKPVLLRGAEAYNVTEEELKEKFRDSYWRKGLASVIKGIAEFGVRKPFVPGAPFQVVWDITYACNLKCKHCYATAGKQLEDELTTEEALETIDSLSRLGVTII
;
A
#
# COMPACT_ATOMS: atom_id res chain seq x y z
N MET A 1 -20.51 20.33 1.63
CA MET A 1 -19.33 19.48 1.98
C MET A 1 -19.77 18.17 2.67
N LEU A 2 -20.68 18.24 3.64
CA LEU A 2 -21.26 17.06 4.32
C LEU A 2 -21.99 16.10 3.37
N ASP A 3 -22.71 16.60 2.36
CA ASP A 3 -23.42 15.73 1.39
C ASP A 3 -22.48 14.85 0.56
N LYS A 4 -21.36 15.39 0.07
CA LYS A 4 -20.40 14.61 -0.74
C LYS A 4 -19.76 13.49 0.07
N LEU A 5 -19.49 13.74 1.35
CA LEU A 5 -18.95 12.72 2.28
C LEU A 5 -19.98 11.62 2.56
N ASN A 6 -21.24 11.97 2.78
CA ASN A 6 -22.30 10.98 2.98
C ASN A 6 -22.53 10.12 1.72
N VAL A 7 -22.55 10.74 0.54
CA VAL A 7 -22.64 10.02 -0.74
C VAL A 7 -21.45 9.06 -0.93
N PHE A 8 -20.24 9.53 -0.65
CA PHE A 8 -19.03 8.68 -0.72
C PHE A 8 -19.08 7.52 0.27
N THR A 9 -19.40 7.78 1.54
CA THR A 9 -19.48 6.75 2.57
C THR A 9 -20.54 5.71 2.22
N ASN A 10 -21.70 6.12 1.70
CA ASN A 10 -22.76 5.19 1.28
C ASN A 10 -22.36 4.37 0.04
N LEU A 11 -21.71 4.99 -0.95
CA LEU A 11 -21.18 4.31 -2.12
C LEU A 11 -20.18 3.21 -1.72
N VAL A 12 -19.29 3.53 -0.81
CA VAL A 12 -18.23 2.65 -0.32
C VAL A 12 -18.74 1.60 0.67
N ALA A 13 -19.80 1.91 1.43
CA ALA A 13 -20.46 0.97 2.32
C ALA A 13 -21.26 -0.10 1.56
N ASN A 14 -21.60 0.14 0.28
CA ASN A 14 -22.29 -0.83 -0.55
C ASN A 14 -21.50 -2.16 -0.66
N PRO A 15 -22.11 -3.33 -0.35
CA PRO A 15 -21.43 -4.62 -0.41
C PRO A 15 -20.83 -4.98 -1.77
N VAL A 16 -21.49 -4.57 -2.86
CA VAL A 16 -21.00 -4.79 -4.23
C VAL A 16 -19.75 -3.96 -4.47
N THR A 17 -19.77 -2.68 -4.09
CA THR A 17 -18.59 -1.80 -4.16
C THR A 17 -17.46 -2.37 -3.33
N ARG A 18 -17.71 -2.78 -2.07
CA ARG A 18 -16.67 -3.40 -1.23
C ARG A 18 -16.07 -4.64 -1.88
N LYS A 19 -16.88 -5.54 -2.44
CA LYS A 19 -16.39 -6.74 -3.12
C LYS A 19 -15.53 -6.40 -4.35
N ALA A 20 -15.93 -5.39 -5.12
CA ALA A 20 -15.14 -4.88 -6.24
C ALA A 20 -13.81 -4.29 -5.76
N LEU A 21 -13.82 -3.47 -4.70
CA LEU A 21 -12.63 -2.88 -4.10
C LEU A 21 -11.67 -3.98 -3.59
N LYS A 22 -12.17 -4.98 -2.86
CA LYS A 22 -11.36 -6.14 -2.41
C LYS A 22 -10.72 -6.88 -3.57
N SER A 23 -11.46 -7.06 -4.67
CA SER A 23 -10.95 -7.72 -5.86
C SER A 23 -9.87 -6.90 -6.56
N VAL A 24 -9.98 -5.57 -6.65
CA VAL A 24 -8.95 -4.75 -7.30
C VAL A 24 -7.75 -4.48 -6.39
N SER A 25 -7.93 -4.56 -5.07
CA SER A 25 -6.86 -4.40 -4.08
C SER A 25 -6.21 -5.72 -3.65
N SER A 26 -6.42 -6.83 -4.37
CA SER A 26 -5.80 -8.12 -4.05
C SER A 26 -4.41 -8.25 -4.67
N TYR A 27 -3.55 -9.07 -4.06
CA TYR A 27 -2.30 -9.49 -4.69
C TYR A 27 -2.58 -10.29 -5.97
N CYS A 28 -1.69 -10.16 -6.95
CA CYS A 28 -1.76 -10.85 -8.23
C CYS A 28 -0.49 -11.67 -8.44
N GLU A 29 -0.58 -12.99 -8.25
CA GLU A 29 0.58 -13.90 -8.39
C GLU A 29 1.29 -13.77 -9.75
N VAL A 30 0.52 -13.59 -10.83
CA VAL A 30 1.08 -13.45 -12.18
C VAL A 30 1.89 -12.17 -12.37
N CYS A 31 1.55 -11.09 -11.66
CA CYS A 31 2.20 -9.78 -11.84
C CYS A 31 3.12 -9.39 -10.67
N GLY A 32 3.18 -10.23 -9.63
CA GLY A 32 4.06 -10.08 -8.46
C GLY A 32 3.74 -8.90 -7.55
N LYS A 33 2.55 -8.27 -7.67
CA LYS A 33 2.16 -7.08 -6.88
C LYS A 33 0.65 -7.01 -6.66
N ASN A 34 0.22 -6.10 -5.79
CA ASN A 34 -1.18 -5.70 -5.67
C ASN A 34 -1.71 -5.23 -7.03
N ARG A 35 -2.90 -5.66 -7.42
CA ARG A 35 -3.49 -5.31 -8.72
C ARG A 35 -3.71 -3.80 -8.89
N LEU A 36 -3.97 -3.08 -7.80
CA LEU A 36 -4.07 -1.62 -7.82
C LEU A 36 -2.70 -0.96 -8.03
N GLU A 37 -1.64 -1.50 -7.43
CA GLU A 37 -0.27 -1.03 -7.68
C GLU A 37 0.14 -1.27 -9.14
N VAL A 38 -0.14 -2.47 -9.68
CA VAL A 38 0.14 -2.78 -11.10
C VAL A 38 -0.62 -1.82 -12.03
N ALA A 39 -1.88 -1.53 -11.71
CA ALA A 39 -2.68 -0.58 -12.48
C ALA A 39 -2.09 0.84 -12.44
N LEU A 40 -1.61 1.29 -11.28
CA LEU A 40 -0.91 2.57 -11.13
C LEU A 40 0.43 2.59 -11.87
N GLU A 41 1.18 1.48 -11.87
CA GLU A 41 2.42 1.34 -12.64
C GLU A 41 2.19 1.48 -14.15
N LEU A 42 1.14 0.86 -14.67
CA LEU A 42 0.71 1.00 -16.06
C LEU A 42 0.28 2.45 -16.35
N PHE A 43 -0.50 3.08 -15.46
CA PHE A 43 -0.97 4.45 -15.63
C PHE A 43 0.18 5.47 -15.73
N VAL A 44 1.24 5.31 -14.91
CA VAL A 44 2.41 6.21 -14.95
C VAL A 44 3.48 5.79 -15.96
N GLY A 45 3.29 4.68 -16.67
CA GLY A 45 4.26 4.15 -17.63
C GLY A 45 5.50 3.49 -17.00
N ALA A 46 5.49 3.21 -15.69
CA ALA A 46 6.57 2.48 -15.01
C ALA A 46 6.56 0.98 -15.33
N ARG A 47 5.46 0.48 -15.91
CA ARG A 47 5.27 -0.88 -16.40
C ARG A 47 4.57 -0.81 -17.75
N THR A 48 4.98 -1.68 -18.67
CA THR A 48 4.34 -1.82 -20.00
C THR A 48 3.48 -3.10 -20.09
N GLU A 49 3.92 -4.17 -19.43
CA GLU A 49 3.32 -5.49 -19.49
C GLU A 49 2.62 -5.94 -18.20
N ALA A 50 1.41 -6.46 -18.33
CA ALA A 50 0.63 -7.01 -17.22
C ALA A 50 -0.41 -8.04 -17.72
N CYS A 51 -0.90 -8.91 -16.83
CA CYS A 51 -1.99 -9.83 -17.16
C CYS A 51 -3.29 -9.07 -17.51
N TRP A 52 -4.20 -9.74 -18.22
CA TRP A 52 -5.44 -9.12 -18.71
C TRP A 52 -6.29 -8.50 -17.59
N ARG A 53 -6.33 -9.11 -16.40
CA ARG A 53 -7.07 -8.59 -15.23
C ARG A 53 -6.48 -7.28 -14.71
N CYS A 54 -5.16 -7.16 -14.67
CA CYS A 54 -4.48 -5.94 -14.21
C CYS A 54 -4.54 -4.83 -15.27
N ARG A 55 -4.44 -5.17 -16.57
CA ARG A 55 -4.67 -4.21 -17.65
C ARG A 55 -6.10 -3.65 -17.63
N PHE A 56 -7.08 -4.51 -17.36
CA PHE A 56 -8.47 -4.06 -17.20
C PHE A 56 -8.65 -3.17 -15.96
N ALA A 57 -7.96 -3.47 -14.86
CA ALA A 57 -7.98 -2.62 -13.67
C ALA A 57 -7.44 -1.20 -13.94
N GLU A 58 -6.38 -1.05 -14.74
CA GLU A 58 -5.87 0.27 -15.16
C GLU A 58 -6.93 1.07 -15.94
N ARG A 59 -7.61 0.44 -16.90
CA ARG A 59 -8.66 1.09 -17.70
C ARG A 59 -9.81 1.62 -16.85
N ILE A 60 -10.17 0.92 -15.77
CA ILE A 60 -11.18 1.37 -14.82
C ILE A 60 -10.63 2.44 -13.88
N LEU A 61 -9.38 2.29 -13.43
CA LEU A 61 -8.75 3.17 -12.47
C LEU A 61 -8.47 4.56 -13.04
N LYS A 62 -7.97 4.65 -14.28
CA LYS A 62 -7.60 5.91 -14.95
C LYS A 62 -8.70 6.99 -14.87
N PRO A 63 -9.96 6.75 -15.31
CA PRO A 63 -11.00 7.78 -15.22
C PRO A 63 -11.36 8.16 -13.77
N VAL A 64 -11.24 7.23 -12.81
CA VAL A 64 -11.48 7.52 -11.39
C VAL A 64 -10.39 8.45 -10.84
N LEU A 65 -9.13 8.17 -11.18
CA LEU A 65 -7.99 9.00 -10.79
C LEU A 65 -8.08 10.40 -11.38
N LEU A 66 -8.39 10.53 -12.67
CA LEU A 66 -8.49 11.83 -13.34
C LEU A 66 -9.63 12.69 -12.78
N ARG A 67 -10.81 12.10 -12.54
CA ARG A 67 -11.91 12.81 -11.87
C ARG A 67 -11.57 13.19 -10.43
N GLY A 68 -10.83 12.32 -9.73
CA GLY A 68 -10.32 12.61 -8.40
C GLY A 68 -9.37 13.80 -8.42
N ALA A 69 -8.39 13.79 -9.32
CA ALA A 69 -7.42 14.87 -9.49
C ALA A 69 -8.10 16.21 -9.82
N GLU A 70 -9.05 16.20 -10.76
CA GLU A 70 -9.86 17.38 -11.11
C GLU A 70 -10.61 17.94 -9.90
N ALA A 71 -11.19 17.09 -9.05
CA ALA A 71 -11.88 17.54 -7.83
C ALA A 71 -10.96 18.23 -6.81
N TYR A 72 -9.63 18.06 -6.92
CA TYR A 72 -8.61 18.71 -6.11
C TYR A 72 -7.75 19.70 -6.91
N ASN A 73 -8.13 20.07 -8.14
CA ASN A 73 -7.38 20.94 -9.05
C ASN A 73 -5.94 20.46 -9.31
N VAL A 74 -5.76 19.14 -9.44
CA VAL A 74 -4.48 18.48 -9.78
C VAL A 74 -4.53 18.03 -11.24
N THR A 75 -3.45 18.29 -11.99
CA THR A 75 -3.30 17.86 -13.39
C THR A 75 -2.93 16.38 -13.52
N GLU A 76 -3.11 15.79 -14.71
CA GLU A 76 -2.70 14.39 -14.96
C GLU A 76 -1.18 14.22 -14.81
N GLU A 77 -0.41 15.23 -15.22
CA GLU A 77 1.04 15.27 -15.16
C GLU A 77 1.54 15.29 -13.71
N GLU A 78 0.97 16.16 -12.86
CA GLU A 78 1.29 16.20 -11.43
C GLU A 78 0.92 14.89 -10.73
N LEU A 79 -0.23 14.32 -11.09
CA LEU A 79 -0.67 13.04 -10.54
C LEU A 79 0.28 11.90 -10.92
N LYS A 80 0.69 11.84 -12.19
CA LYS A 80 1.66 10.87 -12.70
C LYS A 80 3.00 11.04 -12.02
N GLU A 81 3.48 12.26 -11.86
CA GLU A 81 4.75 12.55 -11.20
C GLU A 81 4.75 12.04 -9.75
N LYS A 82 3.66 12.28 -9.00
CA LYS A 82 3.53 11.74 -7.64
C LYS A 82 3.50 10.21 -7.60
N PHE A 83 2.78 9.56 -8.52
CA PHE A 83 2.68 8.10 -8.56
C PHE A 83 3.87 7.40 -9.24
N ARG A 84 4.87 8.13 -9.77
CA ARG A 84 6.16 7.53 -10.16
C ARG A 84 6.87 6.93 -8.96
N ASP A 85 6.75 7.58 -7.80
CA ASP A 85 7.23 7.04 -6.55
C ASP A 85 6.37 5.85 -6.08
N SER A 86 7.03 4.72 -5.84
CA SER A 86 6.40 3.49 -5.37
C SER A 86 5.71 3.64 -4.01
N TYR A 87 6.20 4.53 -3.15
CA TYR A 87 5.63 4.81 -1.83
C TYR A 87 4.18 5.29 -1.95
N TRP A 88 3.91 6.24 -2.84
CA TRP A 88 2.56 6.77 -3.06
C TRP A 88 1.60 5.73 -3.63
N ARG A 89 2.09 4.85 -4.52
CA ARG A 89 1.29 3.75 -5.09
C ARG A 89 0.91 2.73 -4.02
N LYS A 90 1.89 2.29 -3.22
CA LYS A 90 1.66 1.38 -2.09
C LYS A 90 0.72 2.00 -1.05
N GLY A 91 0.93 3.27 -0.71
CA GLY A 91 0.11 4.00 0.24
C GLY A 91 -1.36 4.08 -0.20
N LEU A 92 -1.62 4.48 -1.45
CA LEU A 92 -2.98 4.49 -2.00
C LEU A 92 -3.59 3.08 -2.02
N ALA A 93 -2.82 2.07 -2.42
CA ALA A 93 -3.29 0.69 -2.43
C ALA A 93 -3.68 0.20 -1.03
N SER A 94 -2.89 0.54 -0.01
CA SER A 94 -3.18 0.23 1.38
C SER A 94 -4.44 0.95 1.88
N VAL A 95 -4.63 2.22 1.52
CA VAL A 95 -5.85 2.96 1.86
C VAL A 95 -7.09 2.30 1.25
N ILE A 96 -7.07 2.00 -0.04
CA ILE A 96 -8.20 1.37 -0.74
C ILE A 96 -8.49 -0.02 -0.17
N LYS A 97 -7.47 -0.82 0.12
CA LYS A 97 -7.62 -2.13 0.76
C LYS A 97 -8.24 -1.99 2.16
N GLY A 98 -7.80 -1.01 2.95
CA GLY A 98 -8.36 -0.72 4.28
C GLY A 98 -9.83 -0.34 4.21
N ILE A 99 -10.19 0.51 3.26
CA ILE A 99 -11.60 0.85 2.97
C ILE A 99 -12.40 -0.39 2.56
N ALA A 100 -11.84 -1.26 1.72
CA ALA A 100 -12.52 -2.45 1.23
C ALA A 100 -12.81 -3.45 2.36
N GLU A 101 -11.84 -3.67 3.25
CA GLU A 101 -11.93 -4.61 4.37
C GLU A 101 -12.73 -4.04 5.54
N PHE A 102 -12.37 -2.84 5.99
CA PHE A 102 -12.83 -2.28 7.26
C PHE A 102 -13.86 -1.16 7.08
N GLY A 103 -14.02 -0.62 5.87
CA GLY A 103 -14.86 0.54 5.61
C GLY A 103 -14.22 1.87 6.01
N VAL A 104 -14.95 2.95 5.77
CA VAL A 104 -14.57 4.28 6.23
C VAL A 104 -14.92 4.41 7.71
N ARG A 105 -13.91 4.37 8.58
CA ARG A 105 -14.05 4.44 10.04
C ARG A 105 -13.01 5.34 10.68
N LYS A 106 -13.24 5.73 11.94
CA LYS A 106 -12.29 6.47 12.79
C LYS A 106 -11.96 5.66 14.05
N PRO A 107 -10.67 5.47 14.41
CA PRO A 107 -9.50 5.79 13.59
C PRO A 107 -9.52 4.97 12.27
N PHE A 108 -8.89 5.52 11.23
CA PHE A 108 -8.79 4.85 9.94
C PHE A 108 -7.89 3.61 10.07
N VAL A 109 -8.29 2.50 9.44
CA VAL A 109 -7.54 1.25 9.44
C VAL A 109 -7.08 0.96 8.02
N PRO A 110 -5.78 1.11 7.70
CA PRO A 110 -5.26 0.78 6.38
C PRO A 110 -5.23 -0.74 6.16
N GLY A 111 -5.09 -1.18 4.91
CA GLY A 111 -5.03 -2.60 4.55
C GLY A 111 -3.72 -3.30 4.93
N ALA A 112 -2.72 -2.53 5.34
CA ALA A 112 -1.46 -2.92 5.97
C ALA A 112 -0.90 -1.72 6.76
N PRO A 113 -0.05 -1.93 7.79
CA PRO A 113 0.68 -0.85 8.44
C PRO A 113 1.47 0.00 7.43
N PHE A 114 1.46 1.32 7.60
CA PHE A 114 2.28 2.20 6.74
C PHE A 114 3.77 2.06 7.02
N GLN A 115 4.12 1.82 8.28
CA GLN A 115 5.49 1.64 8.73
C GLN A 115 5.56 0.44 9.68
N VAL A 116 6.55 -0.41 9.45
CA VAL A 116 7.00 -1.42 10.41
C VAL A 116 8.41 -1.00 10.82
N VAL A 117 8.66 -1.01 12.12
CA VAL A 117 10.00 -0.85 12.70
C VAL A 117 10.27 -2.12 13.46
N TRP A 118 11.42 -2.73 13.22
CA TRP A 118 11.78 -4.04 13.74
C TRP A 118 13.28 -4.08 14.00
N ASP A 119 13.65 -4.74 15.07
CA ASP A 119 15.05 -4.91 15.46
C ASP A 119 15.60 -6.14 14.73
N ILE A 120 16.50 -5.93 13.78
CA ILE A 120 17.12 -7.02 13.00
C ILE A 120 18.23 -7.70 13.81
N THR A 121 18.91 -6.94 14.68
CA THR A 121 19.94 -7.46 15.57
C THR A 121 20.02 -6.65 16.86
N TYR A 122 20.35 -7.32 17.96
CA TYR A 122 20.67 -6.70 19.25
C TYR A 122 22.19 -6.58 19.46
N ALA A 123 23.00 -7.08 18.53
CA ALA A 123 24.45 -6.93 18.58
C ALA A 123 24.85 -5.45 18.49
N CYS A 124 25.46 -4.93 19.54
CA CYS A 124 25.95 -3.56 19.61
C CYS A 124 27.19 -3.48 20.52
N ASN A 125 28.25 -2.80 20.06
CA ASN A 125 29.48 -2.62 20.82
C ASN A 125 29.43 -1.44 21.82
N LEU A 126 28.32 -0.69 21.85
CA LEU A 126 28.13 0.44 22.76
C LEU A 126 27.48 0.00 24.09
N LYS A 127 27.58 0.86 25.11
CA LYS A 127 27.02 0.62 26.46
C LYS A 127 26.19 1.81 26.94
N CYS A 128 25.28 2.27 26.09
CA CYS A 128 24.50 3.48 26.33
C CYS A 128 23.56 3.28 27.53
N LYS A 129 23.63 4.17 28.53
CA LYS A 129 22.76 4.13 29.73
C LYS A 129 21.27 4.30 29.41
N HIS A 130 20.95 4.82 28.23
CA HIS A 130 19.59 5.12 27.76
C HIS A 130 19.19 4.23 26.57
N CYS A 131 19.80 3.05 26.41
CA CYS A 131 19.44 2.12 25.34
C CYS A 131 18.07 1.48 25.62
N TYR A 132 17.05 1.84 24.83
CA TYR A 132 15.71 1.23 24.94
C TYR A 132 15.75 -0.28 24.69
N ALA A 133 16.49 -0.72 23.66
CA ALA A 133 16.60 -2.14 23.31
C ALA A 133 17.47 -2.95 24.28
N THR A 134 18.22 -2.31 25.20
CA THR A 134 19.22 -3.00 26.03
C THR A 134 20.20 -3.84 25.15
N ALA A 135 20.53 -3.30 23.98
CA ALA A 135 21.39 -3.94 22.98
C ALA A 135 22.81 -4.19 23.53
N GLY A 136 23.46 -5.24 23.04
CA GLY A 136 24.78 -5.66 23.49
C GLY A 136 25.26 -6.89 22.75
N LYS A 137 25.05 -8.07 23.34
CA LYS A 137 25.32 -9.33 22.65
C LYS A 137 24.17 -9.67 21.71
N GLN A 138 24.51 -10.35 20.62
CA GLN A 138 23.54 -10.97 19.72
C GLN A 138 22.61 -11.90 20.52
N LEU A 139 21.31 -11.87 20.24
CA LEU A 139 20.37 -12.85 20.78
C LEU A 139 20.59 -14.22 20.10
N GLU A 140 20.19 -15.30 20.78
CA GLU A 140 20.37 -16.67 20.26
C GLU A 140 19.44 -16.99 19.08
N ASP A 141 18.33 -16.27 18.97
CA ASP A 141 17.23 -16.46 18.02
C ASP A 141 17.08 -15.28 17.03
N GLU A 142 18.16 -14.56 16.74
CA GLU A 142 18.14 -13.53 15.69
C GLU A 142 17.97 -14.16 14.31
N LEU A 143 17.29 -13.43 13.42
CA LEU A 143 17.12 -13.84 12.04
C LEU A 143 18.47 -13.96 11.33
N THR A 144 18.59 -14.99 10.52
CA THR A 144 19.61 -15.07 9.48
C THR A 144 19.38 -13.98 8.43
N THR A 145 20.39 -13.73 7.59
CA THR A 145 20.26 -12.73 6.52
C THR A 145 19.15 -13.11 5.54
N GLU A 146 19.04 -14.39 5.23
CA GLU A 146 18.03 -14.98 4.36
C GLU A 146 16.63 -14.77 4.94
N GLU A 147 16.41 -15.09 6.21
CA GLU A 147 15.12 -14.89 6.88
C GLU A 147 14.75 -13.40 6.97
N ALA A 148 15.72 -12.51 7.16
CA ALA A 148 15.48 -11.07 7.15
C ALA A 148 15.02 -10.58 5.77
N LEU A 149 15.65 -11.06 4.68
CA LEU A 149 15.25 -10.74 3.31
C LEU A 149 13.85 -11.30 3.00
N GLU A 150 13.56 -12.53 3.40
CA GLU A 150 12.22 -13.14 3.25
C GLU A 150 11.15 -12.36 4.03
N THR A 151 11.50 -11.82 5.19
CA THR A 151 10.62 -10.96 5.97
C THR A 151 10.32 -9.65 5.24
N ILE A 152 11.33 -9.00 4.64
CA ILE A 152 11.14 -7.79 3.82
C ILE A 152 10.19 -8.09 2.65
N ASP A 153 10.40 -9.19 1.94
CA ASP A 153 9.55 -9.60 0.82
C ASP A 153 8.11 -9.88 1.28
N SER A 154 7.94 -10.55 2.43
CA SER A 154 6.64 -10.83 3.04
C SER A 154 5.90 -9.56 3.42
N LEU A 155 6.57 -8.61 4.10
CA LEU A 155 6.00 -7.32 4.47
C LEU A 155 5.62 -6.49 3.24
N SER A 156 6.49 -6.46 2.23
CA SER A 156 6.24 -5.79 0.95
C SER A 156 5.01 -6.38 0.25
N ARG A 157 4.91 -7.72 0.21
CA ARG A 157 3.76 -8.46 -0.36
C ARG A 157 2.45 -8.20 0.39
N LEU A 158 2.50 -8.04 1.72
CA LEU A 158 1.34 -7.69 2.54
C LEU A 158 0.83 -6.26 2.28
N GLY A 159 1.68 -5.40 1.72
CA GLY A 159 1.39 -4.01 1.37
C GLY A 159 1.98 -2.98 2.33
N VAL A 160 2.97 -3.38 3.15
CA VAL A 160 3.69 -2.45 4.01
C VAL A 160 4.48 -1.47 3.15
N THR A 161 4.37 -0.18 3.50
CA THR A 161 4.89 0.91 2.67
C THR A 161 6.34 1.26 3.05
N ILE A 162 6.66 1.25 4.35
CA ILE A 162 7.99 1.48 4.92
C ILE A 162 8.30 0.29 5.84
N ILE A 163 9.46 -0.34 5.62
CA ILE A 163 9.98 -1.48 6.38
C ILE A 163 11.35 -1.09 6.92
#